data_AF-A0A4R9VHK5-F1
#
_entry.id   AF-A0A4R9VHK5-F1
#
_cell.length_a   1.000
_cell.length_b   1.000
_cell.length_c   1.000
_cell.angle_alpha   90.00
_cell.angle_beta   90.00
_cell.angle_gamma   90.00
#
_symmetry.space_group_name_H-M   'P 1'
#
loop_
_entity.id
_entity.type
_entity.pdbx_description
1 polymer ?
#
loop_
_entity_poly.entity_id
_entity_poly.type
_entity_poly.pdbx_seq_one_letter_code
_entity_poly.pdbx_strand_id
1 'polypeptide(L)'
;GPVPVPVILAALIFVVAYVTLRFTTLGRYLYAVGANEKAVRLSGVRSERLKLFAFVVTGLCVGVAGMILSSLMNAGQPTAGRGFELTVIAAVILGGTSLLGGRGSLFGTLLG
;
A
#
# COMPACT_ATOMS: atom_id res chain seq x y z
N GLY A 1 15.80 -4.54 21.31
CA GLY A 1 14.82 -5.50 21.88
C GLY A 1 14.68 -6.68 20.94
N PRO A 2 14.13 -7.82 21.40
CA PRO A 2 14.08 -9.08 20.64
C PRO A 2 13.20 -9.03 19.38
N VAL A 3 12.45 -7.93 19.17
CA VAL A 3 11.70 -7.67 17.96
C VAL A 3 12.20 -6.36 17.34
N PRO A 4 12.65 -6.35 16.08
CA PRO A 4 13.01 -5.12 15.39
C PRO A 4 11.80 -4.18 15.37
N VAL A 5 11.98 -2.93 15.81
CA VAL A 5 10.96 -1.87 15.73
C VAL A 5 10.31 -1.76 14.33
N PRO A 6 11.03 -1.96 13.21
CA PRO A 6 10.42 -2.01 11.88
C PRO A 6 9.30 -3.04 11.72
N VAL A 7 9.43 -4.22 12.34
CA VAL A 7 8.45 -5.31 12.25
C VAL A 7 7.17 -4.94 12.99
N ILE A 8 7.30 -4.30 14.16
CA ILE A 8 6.15 -3.84 14.95
C ILE A 8 5.40 -2.74 14.19
N LEU A 9 6.12 -1.78 13.60
CA LEU A 9 5.52 -0.72 12.78
C LEU A 9 4.84 -1.27 11.53
N ALA A 10 5.48 -2.21 10.82
CA ALA A 10 4.88 -2.87 9.66
C ALA A 10 3.60 -3.63 10.04
N ALA A 11 3.60 -4.36 11.15
CA ALA A 11 2.42 -5.05 11.65
C ALA A 11 1.28 -4.08 12.01
N LEU A 12 1.59 -2.96 12.66
CA LEU A 12 0.60 -1.93 12.99
C LEU A 12 -0.02 -1.34 11.72
N ILE A 13 0.79 -0.94 10.74
CA ILE A 13 0.34 -0.39 9.46
C ILE A 13 -0.52 -1.42 8.72
N PHE A 14 -0.11 -2.69 8.73
CA PHE A 14 -0.86 -3.77 8.10
C PHE A 14 -2.25 -3.96 8.73
N VAL A 15 -2.34 -3.95 10.07
CA VAL A 15 -3.62 -4.06 10.77
C VAL A 15 -4.52 -2.86 10.43
N VAL A 16 -3.98 -1.64 10.43
CA VAL A 16 -4.74 -0.44 10.07
C VAL A 16 -5.23 -0.50 8.62
N ALA A 17 -4.38 -0.89 7.68
CA ALA A 17 -4.74 -1.05 6.27
C ALA A 17 -5.80 -2.13 6.09
N TYR A 18 -5.68 -3.26 6.78
CA TYR A 18 -6.63 -4.36 6.73
C TYR A 18 -7.99 -3.97 7.27
N VAL A 19 -8.04 -3.33 8.43
CA VAL A 19 -9.30 -2.85 9.02
C VAL A 19 -9.93 -1.81 8.12
N THR A 20 -9.14 -0.88 7.59
CA THR A 20 -9.64 0.15 6.68
C THR A 20 -10.22 -0.48 5.41
N LEU A 21 -9.51 -1.38 4.74
CA LEU A 21 -10.00 -2.00 3.51
C LEU A 21 -11.21 -2.92 3.74
N ARG A 22 -11.25 -3.66 4.86
CA ARG A 22 -12.30 -4.66 5.12
C ARG A 22 -13.56 -4.07 5.74
N PHE A 23 -13.43 -3.07 6.62
CA PHE A 23 -14.56 -2.53 7.39
C PHE A 23 -15.01 -1.13 6.97
N THR A 24 -14.25 -0.38 6.16
CA THR A 24 -14.68 0.96 5.72
C THR A 24 -15.26 0.96 4.31
N THR A 25 -16.18 1.90 4.07
CA THR A 25 -16.74 2.18 2.74
C THR A 25 -15.67 2.64 1.75
N LEU A 26 -14.61 3.29 2.25
CA LEU A 26 -13.47 3.74 1.44
C LEU A 26 -12.80 2.57 0.71
N GLY A 27 -12.58 1.43 1.38
CA GLY A 27 -12.03 0.24 0.75
C GLY A 27 -12.88 -0.24 -0.43
N ARG A 28 -14.20 -0.30 -0.25
CA ARG A 28 -15.14 -0.72 -1.31
C ARG A 28 -15.12 0.24 -2.50
N TYR A 29 -15.08 1.55 -2.26
CA TYR A 29 -14.95 2.54 -3.34
C TYR A 29 -13.59 2.47 -4.04
N LEU A 30 -12.51 2.18 -3.32
CA LEU A 30 -11.18 1.96 -3.90
C LEU A 30 -11.16 0.78 -4.88
N TYR A 31 -11.72 -0.37 -4.48
CA TYR A 31 -11.87 -1.51 -5.38
C TYR A 31 -12.80 -1.19 -6.56
N ALA A 32 -13.91 -0.47 -6.34
CA ALA A 32 -14.82 -0.08 -7.42
C ALA A 32 -14.15 0.86 -8.45
N VAL A 33 -13.37 1.85 -7.98
CA VAL A 33 -12.60 2.75 -8.86
C VAL A 33 -11.58 1.96 -9.67
N GLY A 34 -10.91 0.98 -9.06
CA GLY A 34 -9.97 0.10 -9.76
C GLY A 34 -10.63 -0.85 -10.76
N ALA A 35 -11.88 -1.25 -10.56
CA ALA A 35 -12.59 -2.14 -11.50
C ALA A 35 -13.17 -1.38 -12.70
N ASN A 36 -13.83 -0.23 -12.46
CA ASN A 36 -14.39 0.59 -13.52
C ASN A 36 -14.55 2.06 -13.06
N GLU A 37 -13.52 2.86 -13.29
CA GLU A 37 -13.54 4.28 -12.94
C GLU A 37 -14.69 5.06 -13.61
N LYS A 38 -15.01 4.75 -14.88
CA LYS A 38 -16.07 5.44 -15.61
C LYS A 38 -17.43 5.20 -14.95
N ALA A 39 -17.71 3.96 -14.54
CA ALA A 39 -18.95 3.61 -13.83
C ALA A 39 -19.05 4.31 -12.46
N VAL A 40 -17.94 4.39 -11.72
CA VAL A 40 -17.92 5.09 -10.42
C VAL A 40 -18.17 6.58 -10.58
N ARG A 41 -17.60 7.21 -11.62
CA ARG A 41 -17.81 8.64 -11.91
C ARG A 41 -19.25 8.93 -12.34
N LEU A 42 -19.87 8.04 -13.11
CA LEU A 42 -21.29 8.13 -13.49
C LEU A 42 -22.23 7.92 -12.29
N SER A 43 -21.80 7.19 -11.26
CA SER A 43 -22.55 6.96 -10.01
C SER A 43 -22.47 8.12 -9.02
N GLY A 44 -21.94 9.28 -9.43
CA GLY A 44 -21.83 10.49 -8.59
C GLY A 44 -20.64 10.50 -7.61
N VAL A 45 -19.79 9.47 -7.64
CA VAL A 45 -18.61 9.38 -6.78
C VAL A 45 -17.41 10.03 -7.48
N ARG A 46 -16.75 10.98 -6.82
CA ARG A 46 -15.58 11.67 -7.35
C ARG A 46 -14.34 10.76 -7.25
N SER A 47 -14.07 9.97 -8.31
CA SER A 47 -12.93 9.05 -8.38
C SER A 47 -11.59 9.74 -8.11
N GLU A 48 -11.42 11.01 -8.53
CA GLU A 48 -10.21 11.80 -8.27
C GLU A 48 -9.91 11.96 -6.77
N ARG A 49 -10.92 12.18 -5.94
CA ARG A 49 -10.71 12.33 -4.48
C ARG A 49 -10.24 11.03 -3.84
N LEU A 50 -10.78 9.90 -4.29
CA LEU A 50 -10.37 8.57 -3.84
C LEU A 50 -8.94 8.24 -4.26
N LYS A 51 -8.56 8.59 -5.50
CA LYS A 51 -7.18 8.43 -5.98
C LYS A 51 -6.21 9.32 -5.19
N LEU A 52 -6.59 10.58 -4.94
CA LEU A 52 -5.77 11.50 -4.15
C LEU A 52 -5.57 10.98 -2.72
N PHE A 53 -6.64 10.48 -2.08
CA PHE A 53 -6.54 9.85 -0.76
C PHE A 53 -5.61 8.63 -0.76
N ALA A 54 -5.71 7.77 -1.78
CA ALA A 54 -4.82 6.62 -1.94
C ALA A 54 -3.35 7.05 -2.05
N PHE A 55 -3.05 8.06 -2.87
CA PHE A 55 -1.70 8.60 -3.02
C PHE A 55 -1.17 9.20 -1.71
N VAL A 56 -2.00 9.90 -0.94
CA VAL A 56 -1.61 10.45 0.37
C VAL A 56 -1.26 9.34 1.36
N VAL A 57 -2.08 8.28 1.43
CA VAL A 57 -1.81 7.12 2.31
C VAL A 57 -0.53 6.41 1.90
N THR A 58 -0.32 6.19 0.61
CA THR A 58 0.94 5.60 0.09
C THR A 58 2.14 6.47 0.43
N GLY A 59 2.04 7.80 0.25
CA GLY A 59 3.11 8.73 0.60
C GLY A 59 3.47 8.70 2.08
N LEU A 60 2.46 8.59 2.96
CA LEU A 60 2.67 8.46 4.40
C LEU A 60 3.39 7.14 4.74
N CYS A 61 2.98 6.03 4.13
CA CYS A 61 3.63 4.72 4.33
C CYS A 61 5.07 4.71 3.84
N VAL A 62 5.33 5.26 2.65
CA VAL A 62 6.68 5.38 2.07
C VAL A 62 7.56 6.28 2.93
N GLY A 63 7.02 7.40 3.43
CA GLY A 63 7.75 8.30 4.33
C GLY A 63 8.19 7.61 5.63
N VAL A 64 7.30 6.83 6.25
CA VAL A 64 7.62 6.03 7.44
C VAL A 64 8.66 4.95 7.12
N ALA A 65 8.50 4.22 6.01
CA ALA A 65 9.46 3.21 5.58
C ALA A 65 10.85 3.80 5.30
N GLY A 66 10.91 4.98 4.65
CA GLY A 66 12.15 5.70 4.38
C GLY A 66 12.84 6.20 5.66
N MET A 67 12.07 6.71 6.63
CA MET A 67 12.59 7.09 7.95
C MET A 67 13.22 5.89 8.67
N ILE A 68 12.57 4.73 8.64
CA ILE A 68 13.09 3.50 9.24
C ILE A 68 14.38 3.07 8.54
N LEU A 69 14.40 3.02 7.21
CA LEU A 69 15.58 2.62 6.44
C LEU A 69 16.77 3.57 6.70
N SER A 70 16.50 4.87 6.76
CA SER A 70 17.50 5.89 7.07
C SER A 70 18.07 5.71 8.49
N SER A 71 17.21 5.42 9.47
CA SER A 71 17.61 5.17 10.86
C SER A 71 18.41 3.87 11.04
N LEU A 72 18.16 2.85 10.21
CA LEU A 72 18.89 1.57 10.25
C LEU A 72 20.31 1.70 9.69
N MET A 73 20.47 2.48 8.62
CA MET A 73 21.73 2.50 7.89
C MET A 73 22.81 3.37 8.54
N ASN A 74 22.46 4.30 9.46
CA ASN A 74 23.37 5.29 10.10
C ASN A 74 24.28 6.11 9.13
N ALA A 75 24.20 5.83 7.84
CA ALA A 75 24.86 6.46 6.72
C ALA A 75 23.89 6.34 5.53
N GLY A 76 23.47 7.46 4.96
CA GLY A 76 22.51 7.51 3.86
C GLY A 76 23.12 6.96 2.57
N GLN A 77 23.18 5.63 2.44
CA GLN A 77 23.74 5.00 1.25
C GLN A 77 22.67 4.95 0.15
N PRO A 78 22.82 5.74 -0.94
CA PRO A 78 21.77 5.92 -1.95
C PRO A 78 21.49 4.65 -2.78
N THR A 79 22.31 3.61 -2.62
CA THR A 79 22.15 2.31 -3.27
C THR A 79 21.29 1.33 -2.49
N ALA A 80 20.96 1.60 -1.22
CA ALA A 80 20.22 0.67 -0.35
C ALA A 80 18.79 0.34 -0.82
N GLY A 81 18.23 1.10 -1.76
CA GLY A 81 16.92 0.84 -2.36
C GLY A 81 16.94 0.35 -3.81
N ARG A 82 18.12 0.17 -4.43
CA ARG A 82 18.20 -0.21 -5.85
C ARG A 82 17.72 -1.65 -6.05
N GLY A 83 16.74 -1.84 -6.93
CA GLY A 83 16.15 -3.14 -7.24
C GLY A 83 14.95 -3.52 -6.36
N PHE A 84 14.78 -2.89 -5.19
CA PHE A 84 13.61 -3.14 -4.34
C PHE A 84 12.30 -2.73 -5.01
N GLU A 85 12.29 -1.71 -5.85
CA GLU A 85 11.09 -1.29 -6.58
C GLU A 85 10.51 -2.45 -7.43
N LEU A 86 11.37 -3.09 -8.24
CA LEU A 86 11.00 -4.21 -9.09
C LEU A 86 10.63 -5.46 -8.28
N THR A 87 11.39 -5.77 -7.23
CA THR A 87 11.10 -6.91 -6.36
C THR A 87 9.79 -6.73 -5.61
N VAL A 88 9.50 -5.53 -5.10
CA VAL A 88 8.25 -5.21 -4.41
C VAL A 88 7.07 -5.30 -5.38
N ILE A 89 7.19 -4.75 -6.59
CA ILE A 89 6.14 -4.88 -7.62
C ILE A 89 5.89 -6.36 -7.93
N ALA A 90 6.95 -7.17 -8.10
CA ALA A 90 6.82 -8.59 -8.39
C ALA A 90 6.17 -9.38 -7.24
N ALA A 91 6.58 -9.16 -5.99
CA ALA A 91 6.01 -9.81 -4.80
C ALA A 91 4.51 -9.48 -4.63
N VAL A 92 4.15 -8.21 -4.81
CA VAL A 92 2.76 -7.74 -4.68
C VAL A 92 1.85 -8.32 -5.76
N ILE A 93 2.36 -8.50 -6.99
CA ILE A 93 1.65 -9.17 -8.09
C ILE A 93 1.54 -10.67 -7.83
N LEU A 94 2.62 -11.32 -7.37
CA LEU A 94 2.63 -12.74 -7.02
C LEU A 94 1.63 -13.03 -5.89
N GLY A 95 1.53 -12.10 -4.93
CA GLY A 95 0.52 -12.07 -3.88
C GLY A 95 -0.92 -11.83 -4.39
N GLY A 96 -1.15 -11.71 -5.69
CA GLY A 96 -2.48 -11.71 -6.29
C GLY A 96 -3.17 -10.35 -6.33
N THR A 97 -2.43 -9.24 -6.21
CA THR A 97 -2.99 -7.91 -6.53
C THR A 97 -2.87 -7.58 -8.01
N SER A 98 -3.96 -7.11 -8.59
CA SER A 98 -4.03 -6.77 -10.01
C SER A 98 -3.40 -5.40 -10.29
N LEU A 99 -2.45 -5.34 -11.21
CA LEU A 99 -1.92 -4.08 -11.75
C LEU A 99 -2.99 -3.23 -12.44
N LEU A 100 -3.97 -3.88 -13.06
CA LEU A 100 -5.09 -3.22 -13.74
C LEU A 100 -6.16 -2.71 -12.76
N GLY A 101 -6.00 -2.99 -11.46
CA GLY A 101 -6.94 -2.57 -10.42
C GLY A 101 -8.16 -3.48 -10.29
N GLY A 102 -8.99 -3.18 -9.28
CA GLY A 102 -10.31 -3.79 -9.10
C GLY A 102 -10.33 -5.17 -8.42
N ARG A 103 -9.18 -5.83 -8.31
CA ARG A 103 -9.02 -7.11 -7.59
C ARG A 103 -7.68 -7.14 -6.85
N GLY A 104 -7.71 -7.66 -5.62
CA GLY A 104 -6.51 -7.84 -4.81
C GLY A 104 -6.88 -8.17 -3.37
N SER A 105 -6.06 -8.98 -2.70
CA SER A 105 -6.22 -9.32 -1.28
C SER A 105 -5.02 -8.82 -0.51
N LEU A 106 -5.26 -8.03 0.55
CA LEU A 106 -4.18 -7.56 1.43
C LEU A 106 -3.39 -8.74 2.04
N PHE A 107 -4.07 -9.86 2.30
CA PHE A 107 -3.44 -11.09 2.79
C PHE A 107 -2.53 -11.75 1.75
N GLY A 108 -2.94 -11.73 0.48
CA GLY A 108 -2.13 -12.26 -0.60
C GLY A 108 -0.86 -11.42 -0.79
N THR A 109 -0.98 -10.09 -0.69
CA THR A 109 0.17 -9.17 -0.75
C THR A 109 1.18 -9.37 0.39
N LEU A 110 0.75 -9.81 1.57
CA LEU A 110 1.65 -10.08 2.70
C LEU A 110 2.38 -11.43 2.57
N LEU A 111 1.79 -12.39 1.87
CA LEU A 111 2.36 -13.73 1.68
C LEU A 111 3.24 -13.86 0.43
N GLY A 112 3.14 -12.91 -0.51
CA GLY A 112 3.88 -12.86 -1.77
C GLY A 112 5.27 -12.25 -1.69
#